data_AF-A0A5J6WE22-F1
#
_entry.id   AF-A0A5J6WE22-F1
#
_cell.length_a   1.000
_cell.length_b   1.000
_cell.length_c   1.000
_cell.angle_alpha   90.00
_cell.angle_beta   90.00
_cell.angle_gamma   90.00
#
_symmetry.space_group_name_H-M   'P 1'
#
loop_
_entity.id
_entity.type
_entity.pdbx_description
1 polymer ?
#
loop_
_entity_poly.entity_id
_entity_poly.type
_entity_poly.pdbx_seq_one_letter_code
_entity_poly.pdbx_strand_id
1 'polypeptide(L)'
;MNDLNFRKQKLKKILTIRAYHRKLSERDLMNVNKKISEINQFSDEIPDLLKSLSGFDDLSVIGYIDCLNYKKNQDFTILKELRKHYNQCYDVYVDKYREEKKIKILIKTLNNSIIKNKEKKESLVLDEYVNYKVCQNLRIESE
;
A
#
# COMPACT_ATOMS: atom_id res chain seq x y z
N MET A 1 22.28 -3.75 -24.64
CA MET A 1 21.24 -4.05 -23.64
C MET A 1 19.89 -4.09 -24.35
N ASN A 2 19.13 -5.17 -24.26
CA ASN A 2 17.84 -5.30 -24.97
C ASN A 2 16.89 -4.17 -24.52
N ASP A 3 16.21 -3.47 -25.44
CA ASP A 3 15.37 -2.27 -25.15
C ASP A 3 14.36 -2.54 -24.00
N LEU A 4 13.80 -3.75 -23.98
CA LEU A 4 12.89 -4.22 -22.93
C LEU A 4 13.54 -4.28 -21.52
N ASN A 5 14.82 -4.66 -21.42
CA ASN A 5 15.53 -4.69 -20.14
C ASN A 5 15.79 -3.28 -19.60
N PHE A 6 16.07 -2.31 -20.48
CA PHE A 6 16.22 -0.91 -20.10
C PHE A 6 14.89 -0.33 -19.59
N ARG A 7 13.79 -0.56 -20.32
CA ARG A 7 12.43 -0.18 -19.89
C ARG A 7 12.06 -0.79 -18.53
N LYS A 8 12.42 -2.05 -18.29
CA LYS A 8 12.22 -2.74 -17.01
C LYS A 8 12.94 -2.05 -15.85
N GLN A 9 14.21 -1.67 -16.05
CA GLN A 9 14.96 -0.93 -15.03
C GLN A 9 14.34 0.43 -14.72
N LYS A 10 13.89 1.16 -15.75
CA LYS A 10 13.20 2.45 -15.56
C LYS A 10 11.92 2.30 -14.74
N LEU A 11 11.08 1.30 -15.06
CA LEU A 11 9.87 1.02 -14.30
C LEU A 11 10.16 0.60 -12.86
N LYS A 12 11.21 -0.17 -12.61
CA LYS A 12 11.64 -0.52 -11.24
C LYS A 12 12.01 0.72 -10.42
N LYS A 13 12.75 1.67 -11.00
CA LYS A 13 13.07 2.95 -10.32
C LYS A 13 11.81 3.74 -9.98
N ILE A 14 10.88 3.85 -10.93
CA ILE A 14 9.58 4.52 -10.72
C ILE A 14 8.79 3.82 -9.61
N LEU A 15 8.79 2.48 -9.58
CA LEU A 15 8.10 1.70 -8.55
C LEU A 15 8.63 2.03 -7.16
N THR A 16 9.95 2.12 -6.98
CA THR A 16 10.57 2.47 -5.69
C THR A 16 10.10 3.84 -5.20
N ILE A 17 10.09 4.85 -6.09
CA ILE A 17 9.64 6.20 -5.75
C ILE A 17 8.16 6.20 -5.36
N ARG A 18 7.30 5.52 -6.13
CA ARG A 18 5.87 5.42 -5.85
C ARG A 18 5.59 4.69 -4.53
N ALA A 19 6.29 3.61 -4.26
CA ALA A 19 6.19 2.86 -3.01
C ALA A 19 6.59 3.71 -1.80
N TYR A 20 7.62 4.55 -1.94
CA TYR A 20 8.01 5.50 -0.91
C TYR A 20 6.91 6.54 -0.65
N HIS A 21 6.36 7.17 -1.69
CA HIS A 21 5.28 8.15 -1.52
C HIS A 21 4.01 7.55 -0.93
N ARG A 22 3.66 6.31 -1.28
CA ARG A 22 2.54 5.58 -0.67
C ARG A 22 2.79 5.35 0.82
N LYS A 23 3.98 4.91 1.20
CA LYS A 23 4.36 4.72 2.62
C LYS A 23 4.29 6.02 3.42
N LEU A 24 4.63 7.17 2.81
CA LEU A 24 4.46 8.46 3.46
C LEU A 24 2.98 8.76 3.74
N SER A 25 2.09 8.63 2.74
CA SER A 25 0.65 8.83 2.96
C SER A 25 0.03 7.85 3.95
N GLU A 26 0.55 6.61 3.99
CA GLU A 26 0.13 5.60 4.97
C GLU A 26 0.46 6.04 6.40
N ARG A 27 1.64 6.63 6.62
CA ARG A 27 2.02 7.20 7.91
C ARG A 27 1.13 8.36 8.31
N ASP A 28 0.82 9.26 7.37
CA ASP A 28 -0.08 10.39 7.64
C ASP A 28 -1.45 9.89 8.11
N LEU A 29 -2.00 8.89 7.41
CA LEU A 29 -3.27 8.25 7.77
C LEU A 29 -3.21 7.57 9.16
N MET A 30 -2.13 6.83 9.44
CA MET A 30 -1.91 6.20 10.75
C MET A 30 -1.81 7.24 11.87
N ASN A 31 -1.18 8.38 11.63
CA ASN A 31 -1.06 9.45 12.63
C ASN A 31 -2.42 10.05 12.97
N VAL A 32 -3.27 10.30 11.96
CA VAL A 32 -4.64 10.78 12.19
C VAL A 32 -5.46 9.73 12.94
N ASN A 33 -5.34 8.45 12.55
CA ASN A 33 -6.03 7.36 13.23
C ASN A 33 -5.61 7.22 14.70
N LYS A 34 -4.32 7.41 14.99
CA LYS A 34 -3.81 7.38 16.36
C LYS A 34 -4.45 8.47 17.23
N LYS A 35 -4.53 9.71 16.72
CA LYS A 35 -5.22 10.82 17.42
C LYS A 35 -6.69 10.52 17.67
N ILE A 36 -7.38 9.94 16.68
CA ILE A 36 -8.78 9.51 16.85
C ILE A 36 -8.89 8.45 17.96
N SER A 37 -7.98 7.48 17.97
CA SER A 37 -7.94 6.42 18.97
C SER A 37 -7.71 6.95 20.39
N GLU A 38 -6.80 7.89 20.57
CA GLU A 38 -6.50 8.51 21.87
C GLU A 38 -7.74 9.22 22.45
N ILE A 39 -8.51 9.92 21.62
CA ILE A 39 -9.74 10.60 22.06
C ILE A 39 -10.85 9.60 22.41
N ASN A 40 -11.02 8.55 21.60
CA ASN A 40 -12.00 7.50 21.90
C ASN A 40 -11.65 6.78 23.21
N GLN A 41 -10.36 6.46 23.42
CA GLN A 41 -9.89 5.81 24.64
C GLN A 41 -10.22 6.64 25.89
N PHE A 42 -10.03 7.97 25.84
CA PHE A 42 -10.44 8.84 26.94
C PHE A 42 -11.95 8.70 27.26
N SER A 43 -12.80 8.61 26.23
CA SER A 43 -14.24 8.43 26.42
C SER A 43 -14.59 7.06 27.03
N ASP A 44 -13.85 6.03 26.65
CA ASP A 44 -14.04 4.65 27.15
C ASP A 44 -13.59 4.50 28.62
N GLU A 45 -12.66 5.34 29.09
CA GLU A 45 -12.16 5.36 30.47
C GLU A 45 -13.08 6.11 31.46
N ILE A 46 -14.01 6.94 30.97
CA ILE A 46 -14.94 7.73 31.81
C ILE A 46 -15.70 6.88 32.84
N PRO A 47 -16.31 5.73 32.49
CA PRO A 47 -17.04 4.92 33.47
C PRO A 47 -16.17 4.43 34.63
N ASP A 48 -14.91 4.09 34.37
CA ASP A 48 -13.99 3.60 35.40
C ASP A 48 -13.48 4.74 36.27
N LEU A 49 -13.24 5.92 35.68
CA LEU A 49 -12.97 7.16 36.43
C LEU A 49 -14.12 7.48 37.38
N LEU A 50 -15.39 7.37 36.93
CA LEU A 50 -16.55 7.63 37.78
C LEU A 50 -16.69 6.61 38.93
N LYS A 51 -16.39 5.33 38.70
CA LYS A 51 -16.38 4.31 39.77
C LYS A 51 -15.35 4.62 40.85
N SER A 52 -14.21 5.20 40.49
CA SER A 52 -13.16 5.58 41.44
C SER A 52 -13.59 6.67 42.43
N LEU A 53 -14.71 7.36 42.17
CA LEU A 53 -15.20 8.47 43.00
C LEU A 53 -16.13 8.06 44.14
N SER A 54 -16.29 6.75 44.40
CA SER A 54 -17.26 6.17 45.36
C SER A 54 -17.10 6.57 46.84
N GLY A 55 -16.17 7.47 47.17
CA GLY A 55 -15.97 8.02 48.53
C GLY A 55 -15.84 9.55 48.59
N PHE A 56 -16.12 10.27 47.51
CA PHE A 56 -16.11 11.73 47.49
C PHE A 56 -17.50 12.31 47.78
N ASP A 57 -17.56 13.58 48.22
CA ASP A 57 -18.82 14.28 48.43
C ASP A 57 -19.54 14.57 47.10
N ASP A 58 -20.88 14.65 47.16
CA ASP A 58 -21.73 14.78 45.97
C ASP A 58 -21.41 16.03 45.13
N LEU A 59 -21.03 17.15 45.75
CA LEU A 59 -20.69 18.39 45.05
C LEU A 59 -19.42 18.24 44.22
N SER A 60 -18.39 17.62 44.79
CA SER A 60 -17.14 17.30 44.08
C SER A 60 -17.38 16.33 42.91
N VAL A 61 -18.23 15.32 43.10
CA VAL A 61 -18.58 14.37 42.04
C VAL A 61 -19.32 15.05 40.89
N ILE A 62 -20.30 15.91 41.19
CA ILE A 62 -21.05 16.67 40.17
C ILE A 62 -20.11 17.58 39.38
N GLY A 63 -19.26 18.36 40.06
CA GLY A 63 -18.31 19.25 39.39
C GLY A 63 -17.31 18.51 38.49
N TYR A 64 -16.90 17.30 38.89
CA TYR A 64 -16.05 16.45 38.06
C TYR A 64 -16.78 15.90 36.83
N ILE A 65 -18.04 15.46 37.00
CA ILE A 65 -18.90 15.02 35.88
C ILE A 65 -19.08 16.17 34.86
N ASP A 66 -19.31 17.39 35.33
CA ASP A 66 -19.44 18.56 34.45
C ASP A 66 -18.15 18.83 33.67
N CYS A 67 -17.00 18.72 34.32
CA CYS A 67 -15.69 18.82 33.65
C CYS A 67 -15.51 17.74 32.57
N LEU A 68 -15.86 16.49 32.87
CA LEU A 68 -15.77 15.38 31.92
C LEU A 68 -16.71 15.59 30.73
N ASN A 69 -17.95 16.02 30.97
CA ASN A 69 -18.93 16.32 29.94
C ASN A 69 -18.47 17.47 29.05
N TYR A 70 -17.92 18.53 29.64
CA TYR A 70 -17.35 19.65 28.89
C TYR A 70 -16.23 19.19 27.96
N LYS A 71 -15.25 18.43 28.48
CA LYS A 71 -14.16 17.88 27.68
C LYS A 71 -14.66 16.95 26.58
N LYS A 72 -15.61 16.06 26.90
CA LYS A 72 -16.23 15.15 25.93
C LYS A 72 -16.88 15.90 24.76
N ASN A 73 -17.56 17.02 25.04
CA ASN A 73 -18.16 17.86 24.00
C ASN A 73 -17.10 18.53 23.09
N GLN A 74 -15.98 18.97 23.65
CA GLN A 74 -14.85 19.46 22.86
C GLN A 74 -14.27 18.36 21.98
N ASP A 75 -14.04 17.19 22.56
CA ASP A 75 -13.51 16.00 21.90
C ASP A 75 -14.40 15.54 20.72
N PHE A 76 -15.73 15.60 20.86
CA PHE A 76 -16.65 15.33 19.75
C PHE A 76 -16.45 16.27 18.55
N THR A 77 -16.18 17.54 18.81
CA THR A 77 -15.93 18.54 17.75
C THR A 77 -14.62 18.23 17.05
N ILE A 78 -13.57 17.96 17.82
CA ILE A 78 -12.24 17.58 17.30
C ILE A 78 -12.33 16.28 16.49
N LEU A 79 -13.06 15.27 16.98
CA LEU A 79 -13.26 13.99 16.28
C LEU A 79 -13.92 14.17 14.92
N LYS A 80 -14.88 15.09 14.81
CA LYS A 80 -15.56 15.38 13.54
C LYS A 80 -14.57 15.94 12.51
N GLU A 81 -13.68 16.84 12.93
CA GLU A 81 -12.63 17.39 12.08
C GLU A 81 -11.59 16.34 11.72
N LEU A 82 -11.12 15.55 12.69
CA LEU A 82 -10.17 14.47 12.46
C LEU A 82 -10.72 13.40 11.51
N ARG A 83 -11.99 13.03 11.61
CA ARG A 83 -12.64 12.08 10.67
C ARG A 83 -12.70 12.65 9.25
N LYS A 84 -13.01 13.94 9.10
CA LYS A 84 -12.97 14.60 7.79
C LYS A 84 -11.55 14.60 7.22
N HIS A 85 -10.55 14.92 8.04
CA HIS A 85 -9.15 14.91 7.64
C HIS A 85 -8.65 13.49 7.30
N TYR A 86 -9.07 12.49 8.07
CA TYR A 86 -8.77 11.08 7.81
C TYR A 86 -9.25 10.67 6.42
N ASN A 87 -10.48 11.02 6.04
CA ASN A 87 -11.01 10.70 4.71
C ASN A 87 -10.18 11.34 3.59
N GLN A 88 -9.75 12.60 3.77
CA GLN A 88 -8.86 13.27 2.81
C GLN A 88 -7.51 12.55 2.68
N CYS A 89 -6.90 12.16 3.81
CA CYS A 89 -5.67 11.37 3.80
C CYS A 89 -5.87 9.99 3.15
N TYR A 90 -7.04 9.38 3.36
CA TYR A 90 -7.40 8.08 2.80
C TYR A 90 -7.50 8.14 1.27
N ASP A 91 -8.17 9.15 0.72
CA ASP A 91 -8.27 9.35 -0.72
C ASP A 91 -6.88 9.48 -1.36
N VAL A 92 -6.00 10.30 -0.77
CA VAL A 92 -4.61 10.47 -1.21
C VAL A 92 -3.82 9.16 -1.15
N TYR A 93 -4.01 8.37 -0.08
CA TYR A 93 -3.38 7.06 0.06
C TYR A 93 -3.85 6.10 -1.04
N VAL A 94 -5.17 6.02 -1.28
CA VAL A 94 -5.76 5.13 -2.28
C VAL A 94 -5.25 5.45 -3.67
N ASP A 95 -5.17 6.74 -4.02
CA ASP A 95 -4.64 7.17 -5.31
C ASP A 95 -3.16 6.77 -5.48
N LYS A 96 -2.33 7.02 -4.46
CA LYS A 96 -0.91 6.59 -4.49
C LYS A 96 -0.78 5.07 -4.58
N TYR A 97 -1.63 4.31 -3.88
CA TYR A 97 -1.67 2.85 -3.94
C TYR A 97 -2.06 2.35 -5.35
N ARG A 98 -3.06 2.95 -5.99
CA ARG A 98 -3.47 2.63 -7.36
C ARG A 98 -2.33 2.86 -8.34
N GLU A 99 -1.63 3.99 -8.24
CA GLU A 99 -0.47 4.29 -9.10
C GLU A 99 0.68 3.29 -8.90
N GLU A 100 1.01 2.92 -7.66
CA GLU A 100 1.99 1.86 -7.38
C GLU A 100 1.57 0.53 -8.04
N LYS A 101 0.29 0.16 -7.91
CA LYS A 101 -0.26 -1.08 -8.45
C LYS A 101 -0.21 -1.12 -9.99
N LYS A 102 -0.51 0.00 -10.67
CA LYS A 102 -0.37 0.12 -12.13
C LYS A 102 1.06 -0.18 -12.59
N ILE A 103 2.07 0.37 -11.92
CA ILE A 103 3.48 0.11 -12.26
C ILE A 103 3.85 -1.36 -12.02
N LYS A 104 3.37 -1.98 -10.94
CA LYS A 104 3.60 -3.43 -10.70
C LYS A 104 3.03 -4.28 -11.83
N ILE A 105 1.82 -3.97 -12.29
CA ILE A 105 1.18 -4.66 -13.42
C ILE A 105 2.02 -4.48 -14.69
N LEU A 106 2.45 -3.26 -15.00
CA LEU A 106 3.31 -2.99 -16.17
C LEU A 106 4.63 -3.79 -16.13
N ILE A 107 5.27 -3.87 -14.97
CA ILE A 107 6.49 -4.68 -14.80
C ILE A 107 6.20 -6.17 -15.03
N LYS A 108 5.07 -6.68 -14.52
CA LYS A 108 4.66 -8.08 -14.73
C LYS A 108 4.43 -8.36 -16.21
N THR A 109 3.67 -7.51 -16.90
CA THR A 109 3.42 -7.64 -18.34
C THR A 109 4.72 -7.60 -19.14
N LEU A 110 5.63 -6.67 -18.82
CA LEU A 110 6.92 -6.57 -19.49
C LEU A 110 7.79 -7.81 -19.28
N ASN A 111 7.79 -8.39 -18.08
CA ASN A 111 8.50 -9.64 -17.81
C ASN A 111 7.97 -10.78 -18.67
N ASN A 112 6.64 -10.92 -18.77
CA ASN A 112 6.03 -11.95 -19.61
C ASN A 112 6.43 -11.78 -21.08
N SER A 113 6.46 -10.56 -21.59
CA SER A 113 6.92 -10.27 -22.96
C SER A 113 8.39 -10.61 -23.18
N ILE A 114 9.25 -10.34 -22.19
CA ILE A 114 10.68 -10.71 -22.26
C ILE A 114 10.85 -12.24 -22.31
N ILE A 115 10.10 -12.98 -21.48
CA ILE A 115 10.13 -14.45 -21.44
C ILE A 115 9.68 -15.02 -22.79
N LYS A 116 8.52 -14.58 -23.30
CA LYS A 116 7.98 -15.04 -24.59
C LYS A 116 8.93 -14.78 -25.76
N ASN A 117 9.61 -13.63 -25.76
CA ASN A 117 10.63 -13.33 -26.79
C ASN A 117 11.87 -14.21 -26.68
N LYS A 118 12.24 -14.63 -25.47
CA LYS A 118 13.36 -15.56 -25.24
C LYS A 118 13.00 -16.96 -25.73
N GLU A 119 11.84 -17.47 -25.34
CA GLU A 119 11.31 -18.77 -25.80
C GLU A 119 11.23 -18.84 -27.33
N LYS A 120 10.72 -17.79 -27.98
CA LYS A 120 10.66 -17.71 -29.45
C LYS A 120 12.04 -17.78 -30.10
N LYS A 121 13.04 -17.12 -29.53
CA LYS A 121 14.43 -17.16 -30.05
C LYS A 121 15.05 -18.54 -29.87
N GLU A 122 14.86 -19.17 -28.71
CA GLU A 122 15.38 -20.51 -28.44
C GLU A 122 14.75 -21.56 -29.36
N SER A 123 13.44 -21.46 -29.61
CA SER A 123 12.74 -22.31 -30.58
C SER A 123 13.33 -22.19 -31.98
N LEU A 124 13.54 -20.97 -32.48
CA LEU A 124 14.11 -20.75 -33.82
C LEU A 124 15.51 -21.36 -33.97
N VAL A 125 16.36 -21.24 -32.93
CA VAL A 125 17.70 -21.83 -32.94
C VAL A 125 17.63 -23.37 -32.94
N LEU A 126 16.69 -23.95 -32.21
CA LEU A 126 16.46 -25.40 -32.24
C LEU A 126 15.97 -25.87 -33.61
N ASP A 127 15.03 -25.14 -34.23
CA ASP A 127 14.54 -25.44 -35.58
C ASP A 127 15.68 -25.38 -36.61
N GLU A 128 16.53 -24.35 -36.55
CA GLU A 128 17.73 -24.22 -37.38
C GLU A 128 18.69 -25.39 -37.17
N TYR A 129 18.94 -25.78 -35.92
CA TYR A 129 19.82 -26.90 -35.59
C TYR A 129 19.29 -28.25 -36.11
N VAL A 130 17.99 -28.51 -35.92
CA VAL A 130 17.33 -29.72 -36.43
C VAL A 130 17.41 -29.75 -37.95
N ASN A 131 17.10 -28.65 -38.63
CA ASN A 131 17.21 -28.55 -40.09
C ASN A 131 18.63 -28.82 -40.57
N TYR A 132 19.65 -28.25 -39.91
CA TYR A 132 21.05 -28.51 -40.22
C TYR A 132 21.40 -30.00 -40.10
N LYS A 133 20.95 -30.67 -39.02
CA LYS A 133 21.17 -32.11 -38.81
C LYS A 133 20.50 -32.97 -39.87
N VAL A 134 19.26 -32.67 -40.24
CA VAL A 134 18.54 -33.35 -41.32
C VAL A 134 19.29 -33.21 -42.65
N CYS A 135 19.70 -31.99 -43.01
CA CYS A 135 20.46 -31.74 -44.23
C CYS A 135 21.81 -32.48 -44.25
N GLN A 136 22.50 -32.59 -43.11
CA GLN A 136 23.73 -33.39 -43.02
C GLN A 136 23.48 -34.88 -43.26
N ASN A 137 22.45 -35.45 -42.65
CA ASN A 137 22.14 -36.87 -42.80
C ASN A 137 21.76 -37.21 -44.26
N LEU A 138 20.95 -36.36 -44.90
CA LEU A 138 20.58 -36.53 -46.32
C LEU A 138 21.79 -36.48 -47.25
N ARG A 139 22.80 -35.66 -46.93
CA ARG A 139 24.04 -35.57 -47.72
C ARG A 139 24.90 -36.83 -47.62
N ILE A 140 24.88 -37.50 -46.45
CA ILE A 140 25.61 -38.75 -46.20
C ILE A 140 24.91 -39.94 -46.91
N GLU A 141 23.58 -39.93 -46.99
CA GLU A 141 22.81 -40.98 -47.70
C GLU A 141 22.89 -40.90 -49.23
N SER A 142 23.35 -39.76 -49.77
CA SER A 142 23.49 -39.53 -51.21
C SER A 142 24.90 -39.82 -51.78
N GLU A 143 25.85 -40.22 -50.94
CA GLU A 143 27.19 -40.73 -51.30
C GLU A 143 27.26 -42.25 -51.22
#